data_AF-A0A257LQC7-F1
#
_entry.id   AF-A0A257LQC7-F1
#
_cell.length_a   1.000
_cell.length_b   1.000
_cell.length_c   1.000
_cell.angle_alpha   90.00
_cell.angle_beta   90.00
_cell.angle_gamma   90.00
#
_symmetry.space_group_name_H-M   'P 1'
#
loop_
_entity.id
_entity.type
_entity.pdbx_description
1 polymer ?
#
loop_
_entity_poly.entity_id
_entity_poly.type
_entity_poly.pdbx_seq_one_letter_code
_entity_poly.pdbx_strand_id
1 'polypeptide(L)'
;MQPRVLLLDEPLSALDALTRATLQDEISDIWLKTRTTVIWITNDPDEAILLADRVIPLLPNKDGATLGAAMPVPIARPRERREIDQDPVFKKLRHDLVSTLLSARKQQEASSVIRKLAVPDILPEDLTVIDTVKRSARSGPLRRSQLQKEEFKITVP
;
A
#
# COMPACT_ATOMS: atom_id res chain seq x y z
N MET A 1 -4.88 -4.43 -36.54
CA MET A 1 -5.68 -5.22 -35.59
C MET A 1 -6.04 -4.32 -34.41
N GLN A 2 -7.31 -4.26 -34.00
CA GLN A 2 -7.73 -3.62 -32.74
C GLN A 2 -7.88 -4.73 -31.68
N PRO A 3 -7.21 -4.63 -30.52
CA PRO A 3 -7.37 -5.62 -29.45
C PRO A 3 -8.78 -5.58 -28.87
N ARG A 4 -9.31 -6.72 -28.43
CA ARG A 4 -10.64 -6.79 -27.79
C ARG A 4 -10.63 -6.22 -26.37
N VAL A 5 -9.51 -6.38 -25.67
CA VAL A 5 -9.30 -5.92 -24.29
C VAL A 5 -7.90 -5.33 -24.19
N LEU A 6 -7.79 -4.20 -23.51
CA LEU A 6 -6.54 -3.53 -23.17
C LEU A 6 -6.38 -3.54 -21.65
N LEU A 7 -5.28 -4.08 -21.16
CA LEU A 7 -4.92 -4.05 -19.74
C LEU A 7 -3.74 -3.11 -19.57
N LEU A 8 -3.88 -2.11 -18.70
CA LEU A 8 -2.84 -1.13 -18.42
C LEU A 8 -2.59 -1.11 -16.92
N ASP A 9 -1.35 -1.37 -16.53
CA ASP A 9 -0.90 -1.34 -15.14
C ASP A 9 0.00 -0.14 -14.89
N GLU A 10 -0.48 0.82 -14.09
CA GLU A 10 0.22 2.06 -13.73
C GLU A 10 0.88 2.78 -14.92
N PRO A 11 0.18 2.95 -16.06
CA PRO A 11 0.82 3.33 -17.33
C PRO A 11 1.41 4.76 -17.34
N LEU A 12 0.95 5.64 -16.44
CA LEU A 12 1.35 7.05 -16.37
C LEU A 12 2.09 7.41 -15.08
N SER A 13 2.43 6.42 -14.25
CA SER A 13 3.05 6.63 -12.93
C SER A 13 4.44 7.29 -13.00
N ALA A 14 5.18 7.05 -14.09
CA ALA A 14 6.53 7.57 -14.31
C ALA A 14 6.57 9.00 -14.87
N LEU A 15 5.41 9.62 -15.12
CA LEU A 15 5.32 10.91 -15.81
C LEU A 15 5.13 12.07 -14.83
N ASP A 16 5.59 13.24 -15.23
CA ASP A 16 5.28 14.48 -14.51
C ASP A 16 3.79 14.82 -14.59
N ALA A 17 3.33 15.69 -13.68
CA ALA A 17 1.91 15.99 -13.53
C ALA A 17 1.27 16.62 -14.78
N LEU A 18 1.99 17.47 -15.51
CA LEU A 18 1.45 18.14 -16.69
C LEU A 18 1.35 17.17 -17.87
N THR A 19 2.44 16.44 -18.14
CA THR A 19 2.44 15.42 -19.21
C THR A 19 1.42 14.32 -18.93
N ARG A 20 1.28 13.91 -17.67
CA ARG A 20 0.28 12.93 -17.25
C ARG A 20 -1.15 13.41 -17.54
N ALA A 21 -1.47 14.67 -17.20
CA ALA A 21 -2.77 15.24 -17.49
C ALA A 21 -3.07 15.25 -19.00
N THR A 22 -2.13 15.70 -19.82
CA THR A 22 -2.31 15.73 -21.28
C THR A 22 -2.53 14.33 -21.86
N LEU A 23 -1.77 13.33 -21.43
CA LEU A 23 -1.95 11.96 -21.93
C LEU A 23 -3.24 11.32 -21.45
N GLN A 24 -3.75 11.68 -20.27
CA GLN A 24 -5.05 11.19 -19.80
C GLN A 24 -6.18 11.68 -20.69
N ASP A 25 -6.13 12.96 -21.09
CA ASP A 25 -7.11 13.53 -22.01
C ASP A 25 -7.05 12.83 -23.38
N GLU A 26 -5.85 12.62 -23.93
CA GLU A 26 -5.65 11.90 -25.20
C GLU A 26 -6.16 10.45 -25.13
N ILE A 27 -5.90 9.74 -24.02
CA ILE A 27 -6.37 8.37 -23.82
C ILE A 27 -7.90 8.32 -23.74
N SER A 28 -8.52 9.28 -23.04
CA SER A 28 -9.97 9.43 -22.99
C SER A 28 -10.55 9.63 -24.39
N ASP A 29 -9.93 10.48 -25.21
CA ASP A 29 -10.37 10.76 -26.58
C ASP A 29 -10.21 9.56 -27.52
N ILE A 30 -9.09 8.83 -27.41
CA ILE A 30 -8.87 7.58 -28.16
C ILE A 30 -9.89 6.53 -27.74
N TRP A 31 -10.18 6.42 -26.45
CA TRP A 31 -11.18 5.50 -25.94
C TRP A 31 -12.59 5.85 -26.45
N LEU A 32 -12.96 7.13 -26.48
CA LEU A 32 -14.24 7.58 -27.03
C LEU A 32 -14.42 7.20 -28.51
N LYS A 33 -13.33 7.19 -29.29
CA LYS A 33 -13.32 6.81 -30.70
C LYS A 33 -13.32 5.29 -30.92
N THR A 34 -12.56 4.55 -30.12
CA THR A 34 -12.34 3.11 -30.33
C THR A 34 -13.33 2.22 -29.57
N ARG A 35 -13.82 2.70 -28.41
CA ARG A 35 -14.66 1.97 -27.43
C ARG A 35 -14.13 0.57 -27.10
N THR A 36 -12.80 0.43 -27.06
CA THR A 36 -12.15 -0.82 -26.63
C THR A 36 -12.44 -1.07 -25.15
N THR A 37 -12.56 -2.34 -24.73
CA THR A 37 -12.66 -2.65 -23.30
C THR A 37 -11.31 -2.41 -22.65
N VAL A 38 -11.22 -1.51 -21.66
CA VAL A 38 -9.97 -1.19 -20.96
C VAL A 38 -10.09 -1.56 -19.49
N ILE A 39 -9.08 -2.26 -18.97
CA ILE A 39 -8.85 -2.43 -17.53
C ILE A 39 -7.66 -1.54 -17.19
N TRP A 40 -7.90 -0.55 -16.34
CA TRP A 40 -6.91 0.44 -15.93
C TRP A 40 -6.61 0.26 -14.45
N ILE A 41 -5.36 -0.03 -14.12
CA ILE A 41 -4.87 -0.12 -12.75
C ILE A 41 -4.07 1.15 -12.48
N THR A 42 -4.42 1.86 -11.40
CA THR A 42 -3.78 3.09 -10.96
C THR A 42 -3.83 3.17 -9.44
N ASN A 43 -2.86 3.84 -8.85
CA ASN A 43 -2.84 4.22 -7.44
C ASN A 43 -3.53 5.56 -7.16
N ASP A 44 -3.93 6.30 -8.19
CA ASP A 44 -4.56 7.61 -8.06
C ASP A 44 -6.10 7.49 -8.14
N PRO A 45 -6.84 7.83 -7.07
CA PRO A 45 -8.29 7.77 -7.06
C PRO A 45 -8.94 8.76 -8.05
N ASP A 46 -8.30 9.91 -8.31
CA ASP A 46 -8.84 10.91 -9.23
C ASP A 46 -8.75 10.40 -10.67
N GLU A 47 -7.64 9.74 -11.03
CA GLU A 47 -7.50 9.08 -12.34
C GLU A 47 -8.54 7.97 -12.53
N ALA A 48 -8.76 7.15 -11.51
CA ALA A 48 -9.71 6.06 -11.55
C ALA A 48 -11.14 6.58 -11.83
N ILE A 49 -11.56 7.66 -11.16
CA ILE A 49 -12.89 8.23 -11.35
C ILE A 49 -12.98 8.97 -12.69
N LEU A 50 -11.92 9.67 -13.10
CA LEU A 50 -11.89 10.42 -14.35
C LEU A 50 -12.00 9.50 -15.57
N LEU A 51 -11.27 8.39 -15.60
CA LEU A 51 -11.19 7.51 -16.78
C LEU A 51 -12.24 6.39 -16.79
N ALA A 52 -12.62 5.85 -15.62
CA ALA A 52 -13.41 4.61 -15.56
C ALA A 52 -14.93 4.85 -15.53
N ASP A 53 -15.68 3.91 -16.10
CA ASP A 53 -17.14 3.81 -15.87
C ASP A 53 -17.47 3.17 -14.51
N ARG A 54 -16.52 2.40 -13.98
CA ARG A 54 -16.65 1.64 -12.74
C ARG A 54 -15.29 1.47 -12.10
N VAL A 55 -15.19 1.82 -10.82
CA VAL A 55 -13.99 1.66 -10.02
C VAL A 55 -14.18 0.47 -9.07
N ILE A 56 -13.17 -0.39 -8.97
CA ILE A 56 -13.16 -1.51 -8.04
C ILE A 56 -11.93 -1.34 -7.15
N PRO A 57 -12.08 -0.98 -5.86
CA PRO A 57 -10.95 -0.79 -4.98
C PRO A 57 -10.29 -2.13 -4.68
N LEU A 58 -8.96 -2.16 -4.69
CA LEU A 58 -8.20 -3.30 -4.20
C LEU A 58 -7.98 -3.12 -2.70
N LEU A 59 -8.56 -4.02 -1.90
CA LEU A 59 -8.55 -3.95 -0.44
C LEU A 59 -7.54 -4.95 0.14
N PRO A 60 -6.67 -4.55 1.07
CA PRO A 60 -5.79 -5.48 1.75
C PRO A 60 -6.60 -6.39 2.69
N ASN A 61 -6.31 -7.69 2.68
CA ASN A 61 -6.88 -8.66 3.60
C ASN A 61 -5.76 -9.60 4.11
N LYS A 62 -6.02 -10.34 5.21
CA LYS A 62 -5.01 -11.18 5.88
C LYS A 62 -4.43 -12.26 4.96
N ASP A 63 -5.25 -12.78 4.05
CA ASP A 63 -4.94 -13.91 3.15
C ASP A 63 -4.51 -13.45 1.74
N GLY A 64 -4.35 -12.13 1.53
CA GLY A 64 -4.03 -11.53 0.24
C GLY A 64 -4.93 -10.33 -0.09
N ALA A 65 -4.59 -9.58 -1.14
CA ALA A 65 -5.44 -8.47 -1.59
C ALA A 65 -6.75 -9.01 -2.23
N THR A 66 -7.86 -8.40 -1.89
CA THR A 66 -9.20 -8.76 -2.41
C THR A 66 -9.86 -7.58 -3.08
N LEU A 67 -10.69 -7.82 -4.09
CA LEU A 67 -11.48 -6.78 -4.71
C LEU A 67 -12.64 -6.37 -3.79
N GLY A 68 -12.80 -5.07 -3.57
CA GLY A 68 -13.93 -4.50 -2.85
C GLY A 68 -15.18 -4.41 -3.71
N ALA A 69 -16.22 -3.76 -3.17
CA ALA A 69 -17.46 -3.53 -3.90
C ALA A 69 -17.22 -2.60 -5.10
N ALA A 70 -17.84 -2.94 -6.23
CA ALA A 70 -17.76 -2.11 -7.42
C ALA A 70 -18.52 -0.79 -7.24
N MET A 71 -17.86 0.32 -7.52
CA MET A 71 -18.40 1.68 -7.44
C MET A 71 -18.67 2.19 -8.86
N PRO A 72 -19.95 2.31 -9.28
CA PRO A 72 -20.27 2.91 -10.58
C PRO A 72 -19.94 4.41 -10.57
N VAL A 73 -19.49 4.94 -11.70
CA VAL A 73 -19.21 6.37 -11.89
C VAL A 73 -20.30 6.96 -12.79
N PRO A 74 -21.38 7.54 -12.23
CA PRO A 74 -22.53 8.02 -13.01
C PRO A 74 -22.28 9.44 -13.56
N ILE A 75 -21.06 9.70 -14.04
CA ILE A 75 -20.65 10.97 -14.66
C ILE A 75 -20.45 10.69 -16.15
N ALA A 76 -21.22 11.40 -16.98
CA ALA A 76 -21.16 11.23 -18.44
C ALA A 76 -19.79 11.67 -19.00
N ARG A 77 -19.41 11.12 -20.16
CA ARG A 77 -18.25 11.59 -20.94
C ARG A 77 -18.72 12.55 -22.05
N PRO A 78 -17.91 13.53 -22.50
CA PRO A 78 -16.53 13.78 -22.11
C PRO A 78 -16.42 14.37 -20.70
N ARG A 79 -15.32 14.03 -20.02
CA ARG A 79 -15.07 14.35 -18.63
C ARG A 79 -13.93 15.33 -18.54
N GLU A 80 -14.24 16.62 -18.55
CA GLU A 80 -13.22 17.65 -18.44
C GLU A 80 -12.82 17.86 -16.98
N ARG A 81 -11.51 17.82 -16.71
CA ARG A 81 -10.97 17.93 -15.34
C ARG A 81 -11.46 19.18 -14.61
N ARG A 82 -11.49 20.32 -15.31
CA ARG A 82 -11.93 21.60 -14.74
C ARG A 82 -13.39 21.60 -14.30
N GLU A 83 -14.25 20.89 -15.01
CA GLU A 83 -15.69 20.83 -14.72
C GLU A 83 -15.97 19.82 -13.61
N ILE A 84 -15.29 18.67 -13.66
CA ILE A 84 -15.48 17.57 -12.71
C ILE A 84 -14.97 17.88 -11.31
N ASP A 85 -13.91 18.67 -11.19
CA ASP A 85 -13.41 19.10 -9.88
C ASP A 85 -14.47 19.85 -9.06
N GLN A 86 -15.46 20.46 -9.72
CA GLN A 86 -16.57 21.15 -9.06
C GLN A 86 -17.79 20.25 -8.81
N ASP A 87 -17.91 19.15 -9.55
CA ASP A 87 -19.05 18.24 -9.51
C ASP A 87 -19.23 17.60 -8.11
N PRO A 88 -20.41 17.76 -7.48
CA PRO A 88 -20.71 17.14 -6.18
C PRO A 88 -20.64 15.61 -6.18
N VAL A 89 -21.03 14.96 -7.29
CA VAL A 89 -21.01 13.51 -7.46
C VAL A 89 -19.56 13.02 -7.47
N PHE A 90 -18.68 13.72 -8.18
CA PHE A 90 -17.25 13.39 -8.20
C PHE A 90 -16.63 13.48 -6.81
N LYS A 91 -16.85 14.59 -6.11
CA LYS A 91 -16.34 14.79 -4.74
C LYS A 91 -16.84 13.71 -3.79
N LYS A 92 -18.11 13.34 -3.89
CA LYS A 92 -18.70 12.27 -3.08
C LYS A 92 -18.05 10.92 -3.40
N LEU A 93 -17.94 10.54 -4.67
CA LEU A 93 -17.30 9.29 -5.08
C LEU A 93 -15.85 9.20 -4.62
N ARG A 94 -15.09 10.29 -4.76
CA ARG A 94 -13.71 10.37 -4.28
C ARG A 94 -13.64 10.17 -2.77
N HIS A 95 -14.52 10.85 -2.02
CA HIS A 95 -14.59 10.68 -0.58
C HIS A 95 -14.92 9.24 -0.18
N ASP A 96 -15.93 8.64 -0.81
CA ASP A 96 -16.37 7.27 -0.55
C ASP A 96 -15.27 6.25 -0.89
N LEU A 97 -14.55 6.44 -2.01
CA LEU A 97 -13.46 5.58 -2.43
C LEU A 97 -12.28 5.66 -1.45
N VAL A 98 -11.82 6.87 -1.15
CA VAL A 98 -10.68 7.10 -0.25
C VAL A 98 -11.02 6.61 1.16
N SER A 99 -12.22 6.89 1.66
CA SER A 99 -12.65 6.42 2.98
C SER A 99 -12.71 4.90 3.05
N THR A 100 -13.13 4.22 1.99
CA THR A 100 -13.12 2.74 1.89
C THR A 100 -11.69 2.21 1.97
N LEU A 101 -10.76 2.77 1.19
CA LEU A 101 -9.34 2.37 1.17
C LEU A 101 -8.68 2.57 2.55
N LEU A 102 -8.90 3.73 3.18
CA LEU A 102 -8.36 4.03 4.51
C LEU A 102 -8.93 3.12 5.59
N SER A 103 -10.22 2.82 5.53
CA SER A 103 -10.89 1.93 6.49
C SER A 103 -10.36 0.50 6.39
N ALA A 104 -10.15 0.01 5.17
CA ALA A 104 -9.56 -1.32 4.94
C ALA A 104 -8.12 -1.41 5.48
N ARG A 105 -7.31 -0.36 5.27
CA ARG A 105 -5.95 -0.29 5.84
C ARG A 105 -5.95 -0.34 7.37
N LYS A 106 -6.84 0.41 8.04
CA LYS A 106 -6.97 0.38 9.51
C LYS A 106 -7.33 -1.00 10.05
N GLN A 107 -8.23 -1.72 9.36
CA GLN A 107 -8.61 -3.09 9.75
C GLN A 107 -7.43 -4.07 9.63
N GLN A 108 -6.61 -3.92 8.59
CA GLN A 108 -5.38 -4.69 8.43
C GLN A 108 -4.41 -4.40 9.59
N GLU A 109 -4.18 -3.13 9.92
CA GLU A 109 -3.30 -2.74 11.03
C GLU A 109 -3.79 -3.33 12.36
N ALA A 110 -5.08 -3.21 12.69
CA ALA A 110 -5.67 -3.81 13.89
C ALA A 110 -5.49 -5.33 13.95
N SER A 111 -5.59 -6.02 12.81
CA SER A 111 -5.35 -7.48 12.73
C SER A 111 -3.87 -7.86 12.86
N SER A 112 -2.96 -6.98 12.45
CA SER A 112 -1.50 -7.21 12.46
C SER A 112 -0.87 -7.07 13.85
N VAL A 113 -1.54 -6.37 14.79
CA VAL A 113 -1.03 -6.14 16.16
C VAL A 113 -0.94 -7.44 16.98
N ILE A 114 -1.62 -8.53 16.57
CA ILE A 114 -1.50 -9.87 17.21
C ILE A 114 -0.44 -10.75 16.50
N ARG A 115 0.64 -10.18 15.99
CA ARG A 115 1.94 -10.86 16.03
C ARG A 115 2.81 -10.11 17.03
N LYS A 116 2.50 -10.31 18.31
CA LYS A 116 3.42 -10.04 19.41
C LYS A 116 4.65 -10.91 19.16
N LEU A 117 5.57 -10.45 18.34
CA LEU A 117 6.87 -11.07 18.12
C LEU A 117 7.52 -11.08 19.51
N ALA A 118 7.54 -12.25 20.14
CA ALA A 118 8.33 -12.43 21.33
C ALA A 118 9.77 -12.15 20.92
N VAL A 119 10.33 -11.05 21.43
CA VAL A 119 11.73 -10.73 21.17
C VAL A 119 12.52 -11.94 21.64
N PRO A 120 13.35 -12.56 20.77
CA PRO A 120 14.13 -13.70 21.17
C PRO A 120 14.98 -13.31 22.38
N ASP A 121 15.14 -14.24 23.33
CA ASP A 121 15.93 -14.05 24.54
C ASP A 121 17.43 -14.01 24.18
N ILE A 122 17.85 -12.91 23.56
CA ILE A 122 19.19 -12.63 23.06
C ILE A 122 19.50 -11.18 23.43
N LEU A 123 20.72 -10.94 23.86
CA LEU A 123 21.26 -9.61 24.16
C LEU A 123 21.96 -9.03 22.92
N PRO A 124 21.83 -7.72 22.67
CA PRO A 124 22.62 -7.06 21.64
C PRO A 124 24.10 -7.20 21.95
N GLU A 125 24.88 -7.53 20.93
CA GLU A 125 26.33 -7.69 21.08
C GLU A 125 27.01 -6.37 20.67
N ASP A 126 27.87 -5.86 21.54
CA ASP A 126 28.66 -4.67 21.23
C ASP A 126 29.83 -5.03 20.33
N LEU A 127 29.74 -4.65 19.06
CA LEU A 127 30.75 -4.93 18.04
C LEU A 127 31.99 -4.04 18.15
N THR A 128 31.96 -2.98 18.96
CA THR A 128 33.12 -2.10 19.19
C THR A 128 34.14 -2.72 20.15
N VAL A 129 33.70 -3.66 20.99
CA VAL A 129 34.57 -4.43 21.89
C VAL A 129 35.04 -5.70 21.17
N ILE A 130 36.28 -5.69 20.70
CA ILE A 130 36.93 -6.84 20.07
C ILE A 130 37.53 -7.74 21.17
N ASP A 131 36.69 -8.33 22.01
CA ASP A 131 37.11 -9.33 23.01
C ASP A 131 37.11 -10.72 22.34
N THR A 132 38.05 -10.94 21.42
CA THR A 132 38.12 -12.12 20.52
C THR A 132 38.17 -13.45 21.28
N VAL A 133 38.82 -13.47 22.44
CA VAL A 133 39.00 -14.67 23.28
C VAL A 133 37.67 -15.10 23.93
N LYS A 134 36.84 -14.15 24.37
CA LYS A 134 35.53 -14.48 24.97
C LYS A 134 34.50 -14.85 23.90
N ARG A 135 34.62 -14.31 22.68
CA ARG A 135 33.74 -14.66 21.56
C ARG A 135 33.99 -16.07 21.04
N SER A 136 35.26 -16.47 20.88
CA SER A 136 35.60 -17.81 20.36
C SER A 136 35.27 -18.94 21.33
N ALA A 137 35.24 -18.66 22.64
CA ALA A 137 34.91 -19.64 23.68
C ALA A 137 33.40 -19.86 23.89
N ARG A 138 32.53 -19.08 23.21
CA ARG A 138 31.07 -19.17 23.38
C ARG A 138 30.45 -20.03 22.28
N SER A 139 29.54 -20.92 22.67
CA SER A 139 28.77 -21.77 21.75
C SER A 139 27.56 -21.05 21.11
N GLY A 140 27.32 -19.78 21.44
CA GLY A 140 26.18 -19.00 20.93
C GLY A 140 26.07 -17.59 21.54
N PRO A 141 25.05 -16.81 21.10
CA PRO A 141 24.83 -15.45 21.56
C PRO A 141 24.37 -15.40 23.03
N LEU A 142 24.70 -14.30 23.72
CA LEU A 142 24.31 -14.09 25.11
C LEU A 142 22.80 -13.95 25.26
N ARG A 143 22.22 -14.58 26.29
CA ARG A 143 20.79 -14.51 26.58
C ARG A 143 20.52 -13.74 27.88
N ARG A 144 19.39 -13.03 27.98
CA ARG A 144 19.04 -12.25 29.18
C ARG A 144 18.85 -13.17 30.39
N SER A 145 18.30 -14.36 30.17
CA SER A 145 18.12 -15.40 31.21
C SER A 145 19.43 -15.90 31.83
N GLN A 146 20.56 -15.76 31.15
CA GLN A 146 21.86 -16.23 31.65
C GLN A 146 22.52 -15.24 32.62
N LEU A 147 22.17 -13.95 32.57
CA LEU A 147 22.76 -12.92 33.45
C LEU A 147 22.21 -12.93 34.88
N GLN A 148 21.01 -13.47 35.10
CA GLN A 148 20.39 -13.50 36.44
C GLN A 148 20.98 -14.56 37.40
N LYS A 149 21.88 -15.43 36.94
CA LYS A 149 22.43 -16.53 37.75
C LYS A 149 23.69 -16.19 38.55
N GLU A 150 24.17 -14.95 38.52
CA GLU A 150 25.25 -14.52 39.42
C GLU A 150 24.66 -14.15 40.80
N GLU A 151 24.50 -15.16 41.66
CA GLU A 151 24.26 -14.95 43.10
C GLU A 151 25.48 -14.23 43.70
N PHE A 152 25.34 -12.94 44.00
CA PHE A 152 26.32 -12.22 44.80
C PHE A 152 26.25 -12.73 46.25
N LYS A 153 27.23 -13.54 46.66
CA LYS A 153 27.49 -13.77 48.09
C LYS A 153 28.06 -12.48 48.69
N ILE A 154 27.20 -11.69 49.31
CA ILE A 154 27.61 -10.59 50.17
C ILE A 154 28.09 -11.21 51.48
N THR A 155 29.40 -11.27 51.69
CA THR A 155 29.96 -11.49 53.02
C THR A 155 29.93 -10.15 53.75
N VAL A 156 29.04 -10.03 54.73
CA VAL A 156 28.98 -8.87 55.63
C VAL A 156 29.99 -9.09 56.76
N PRO A 157 30.87 -8.12 57.08
CA PRO A 157 31.76 -8.18 58.24
C PRO A 157 31.02 -8.02 59.58
#